data_AF-A0A0D0C676-F1
#
_entry.id   AF-A0A0D0C676-F1
#
_cell.length_a   1.000
_cell.length_b   1.000
_cell.length_c   1.000
_cell.angle_alpha   90.00
_cell.angle_beta   90.00
_cell.angle_gamma   90.00
#
_symmetry.space_group_name_H-M   'P 1'
#
loop_
_entity.id
_entity.type
_entity.pdbx_description
1 polymer ?
#
loop_
_entity_poly.entity_id
_entity_poly.type
_entity_poly.pdbx_seq_one_letter_code
_entity_poly.pdbx_strand_id
1 'polypeptide(L)'
;FSITIRLKPAAWWEVLAEAGLLMEYEDVLTGLEQGFKIGIEQFKLSSTFIPSNHFTSDQDATVVHEKFREEILLGRLSPSFDPHVLEELIGHFCT
;
A
#
# COMPACT_ATOMS: atom_id res chain seq x y z
N PHE A 1 -11.69 -0.23 6.07
CA PHE A 1 -11.11 1.10 5.78
C PHE A 1 -11.17 1.32 4.28
N SER A 2 -11.83 2.38 3.83
CA SER A 2 -11.91 2.70 2.39
C SER A 2 -10.83 3.73 2.08
N ILE A 3 -9.70 3.30 1.51
CA ILE A 3 -8.70 4.20 0.94
C ILE A 3 -9.37 4.89 -0.25
N THR A 4 -9.86 6.12 -0.05
CA THR A 4 -10.52 6.88 -1.11
C THR A 4 -9.44 7.62 -1.88
N ILE A 5 -8.91 7.01 -2.94
CA ILE A 5 -7.95 7.68 -3.81
C ILE A 5 -8.72 8.71 -4.64
N ARG A 6 -8.31 9.99 -4.60
CA ARG A 6 -8.92 11.07 -5.42
C ARG A 6 -8.48 11.02 -6.88
N LEU A 7 -8.43 9.83 -7.45
CA LEU A 7 -8.29 9.64 -8.88
C LEU A 7 -9.65 10.04 -9.47
N LYS A 8 -9.69 11.00 -10.39
CA LYS A 8 -10.92 11.47 -11.04
C LYS A 8 -10.98 10.83 -12.44
N PRO A 9 -11.55 9.63 -12.62
CA PRO A 9 -11.41 8.89 -13.87
C PRO A 9 -12.05 9.65 -15.05
N ALA A 10 -13.22 10.25 -14.83
CA ALA A 10 -13.91 11.07 -15.83
C ALA A 10 -13.06 12.24 -16.35
N ALA A 11 -12.35 12.95 -15.45
CA ALA A 11 -11.52 14.08 -15.86
C ALA A 11 -10.30 13.63 -16.70
N TRP A 12 -9.73 12.47 -16.39
CA TRP A 12 -8.66 11.88 -17.19
C TRP A 12 -9.15 11.40 -18.55
N TRP A 13 -10.36 10.84 -18.61
CA TRP A 13 -10.96 10.42 -19.87
C TRP A 13 -11.13 11.59 -20.84
N GLU A 14 -11.67 12.72 -20.37
CA GLU A 14 -11.85 13.94 -21.18
C GLU A 14 -10.52 14.44 -21.75
N VAL A 15 -9.48 14.56 -20.90
CA VAL A 15 -8.16 15.04 -21.32
C VAL A 15 -7.51 14.11 -22.34
N LEU A 16 -7.61 12.79 -22.15
CA LEU A 16 -7.06 11.81 -23.09
C LEU A 16 -7.83 11.79 -24.42
N ALA A 17 -9.15 12.01 -24.38
CA ALA A 17 -9.98 12.15 -25.57
C ALA A 17 -9.60 13.39 -26.39
N GLU A 18 -9.46 14.54 -25.73
CA GLU A 18 -9.04 15.79 -26.37
C GLU A 18 -7.64 15.69 -26.99
N ALA A 19 -6.74 14.95 -26.36
CA ALA A 19 -5.39 14.71 -26.87
C ALA A 19 -5.32 13.64 -27.97
N GLY A 20 -6.41 12.91 -28.25
CA GLY A 20 -6.41 11.79 -29.19
C GLY A 20 -5.62 10.57 -28.70
N LEU A 21 -5.43 10.44 -27.38
CA LEU A 21 -4.56 9.45 -26.74
C LEU A 21 -5.33 8.28 -26.09
N LEU A 22 -6.65 8.21 -26.25
CA LEU A 22 -7.49 7.19 -25.60
C LEU A 22 -7.05 5.75 -25.87
N MET A 23 -6.71 5.40 -27.12
CA MET A 23 -6.27 4.03 -27.44
C MET A 23 -4.89 3.71 -26.84
N GLU A 24 -4.02 4.71 -26.66
CA GLU A 24 -2.67 4.49 -26.15
C GLU A 24 -2.66 4.28 -24.64
N TYR A 25 -3.58 4.92 -23.90
CA TYR A 25 -3.63 4.91 -22.44
C TYR A 25 -4.95 4.35 -21.87
N GLU A 26 -5.57 3.39 -22.57
CA GLU A 26 -6.80 2.73 -22.10
C GLU A 26 -6.58 1.98 -20.76
N ASP A 27 -5.39 1.44 -20.55
CA ASP A 27 -4.97 0.75 -19.34
C ASP A 27 -4.92 1.69 -18.12
N VAL A 28 -4.52 2.95 -18.32
CA VAL A 28 -4.53 3.99 -17.29
C VAL A 28 -5.96 4.26 -16.83
N LEU A 29 -6.90 4.42 -17.75
CA LEU A 29 -8.32 4.63 -17.42
C LEU A 29 -8.89 3.43 -16.64
N THR A 30 -8.59 2.23 -17.10
CA THR A 30 -8.95 0.99 -16.40
C THR A 30 -8.37 0.96 -14.99
N GLY A 31 -7.10 1.35 -14.82
CA GLY A 31 -6.42 1.41 -13.53
C GLY A 31 -6.96 2.49 -12.59
N LEU A 32 -7.40 3.63 -13.12
CA LEU A 32 -8.03 4.70 -12.33
C LEU A 32 -9.40 4.28 -11.77
N GLU A 33 -10.16 3.47 -12.52
CA GLU A 33 -11.48 2.98 -12.12
C GLU A 33 -11.43 1.73 -11.23
N GLN A 34 -10.55 0.78 -11.59
CA GLN A 34 -10.53 -0.57 -11.01
C GLN A 34 -9.33 -0.80 -10.08
N GLY A 35 -8.42 0.18 -9.99
CA GLY A 35 -7.11 0.04 -9.36
C GLY A 35 -6.06 -0.49 -10.34
N PHE A 36 -4.83 0.00 -10.20
CA PHE A 36 -3.71 -0.47 -11.00
C PHE A 36 -3.32 -1.89 -10.57
N LYS A 37 -3.24 -2.81 -11.54
CA LYS A 37 -2.69 -4.15 -11.34
C LYS A 37 -1.17 -4.10 -11.32
N ILE A 38 -0.62 -3.48 -10.29
CA ILE A 38 0.82 -3.47 -10.00
C ILE A 38 1.16 -4.77 -9.25
N GLY A 39 1.28 -5.86 -10.00
CA GLY A 39 1.65 -7.17 -9.48
C GLY A 39 2.31 -8.02 -10.55
N ILE A 40 3.08 -9.01 -10.13
CA ILE A 40 3.63 -10.01 -11.05
C ILE A 40 2.51 -11.02 -11.31
N GLU A 41 1.92 -10.97 -12.51
CA GLU A 41 0.92 -11.95 -12.90
C GLU A 41 1.55 -13.36 -12.95
N GLN A 42 0.77 -14.38 -12.56
CA GLN A 42 1.18 -15.79 -12.58
C GLN A 42 2.33 -16.16 -11.63
N PHE A 43 2.71 -15.27 -10.72
CA PHE A 43 3.68 -15.57 -9.67
C PHE A 43 2.99 -15.93 -8.36
N LYS A 44 3.28 -17.11 -7.82
CA LYS A 44 2.82 -17.52 -6.49
C LYS A 44 4.00 -17.43 -5.52
N LEU A 45 3.94 -16.48 -4.59
CA LEU A 45 4.85 -16.44 -3.45
C LEU A 45 4.74 -17.76 -2.69
N SER A 46 5.88 -18.42 -2.45
CA SER A 46 5.94 -19.69 -1.72
C SER A 46 6.12 -19.48 -0.22
N SER A 47 6.86 -18.44 0.18
CA SER A 47 7.09 -18.04 1.57
C SER A 47 7.63 -16.62 1.65
N THR A 48 7.42 -15.97 2.79
CA THR A 48 8.06 -14.73 3.20
C THR A 48 8.80 -14.99 4.52
N PHE A 49 9.80 -14.18 4.84
CA PHE A 49 10.43 -14.21 6.16
C PHE A 49 10.68 -12.78 6.62
N ILE A 50 10.71 -12.58 7.93
CA ILE A 50 10.97 -11.29 8.55
C ILE A 50 12.26 -11.42 9.34
N PRO A 51 13.31 -10.68 8.98
CA PRO A 51 14.54 -10.71 9.74
C PRO A 51 14.28 -10.14 11.13
N SER A 52 14.93 -10.72 12.14
CA SER A 52 14.96 -10.11 13.47
C SER A 52 15.46 -8.68 13.33
N ASN A 53 14.67 -7.74 13.84
CA ASN A 53 15.09 -6.35 13.84
C ASN A 53 16.43 -6.23 14.60
N HIS A 54 17.37 -5.47 14.05
CA HIS A 54 18.68 -5.26 14.65
C HIS A 54 18.54 -4.31 15.84
N PHE A 55 17.94 -4.78 16.92
CA PHE A 55 17.84 -4.00 18.15
C PHE A 55 19.21 -3.92 18.81
N THR A 56 19.73 -2.70 18.95
CA THR A 56 20.82 -2.39 19.88
C THR A 56 20.21 -2.06 21.24
N SER A 57 20.28 -2.98 22.21
CA SER A 57 19.88 -2.76 23.62
C SER A 57 18.40 -2.43 23.93
N ASP A 58 17.94 -2.82 25.12
CA ASP A 58 16.55 -2.60 25.59
C ASP A 58 16.18 -1.12 25.76
N GLN A 59 17.18 -0.24 25.97
CA GLN A 59 16.97 1.21 26.06
C GLN A 59 16.53 1.81 24.72
N ASP A 60 17.14 1.40 23.61
CA ASP A 60 16.79 1.92 22.29
C ASP A 60 15.38 1.47 21.88
N ALA A 61 14.97 0.25 22.25
CA ALA A 61 13.63 -0.27 21.97
C ALA A 61 12.55 0.62 22.60
N THR A 62 12.73 1.04 23.86
CA THR A 62 11.76 1.89 24.56
C THR A 62 11.61 3.25 23.89
N VAL A 63 12.73 3.88 23.49
CA VAL A 63 12.74 5.17 22.80
C VAL A 63 12.03 5.07 21.45
N VAL A 64 12.30 4.01 20.69
CA VAL A 64 11.66 3.75 19.40
C VAL A 64 10.15 3.58 19.58
N HIS A 65 9.70 2.73 20.51
CA HIS A 65 8.27 2.50 20.73
C HIS A 65 7.51 3.77 21.10
N GLU A 66 8.07 4.60 21.98
CA GLU A 66 7.42 5.84 22.38
C GLU A 66 7.35 6.85 21.23
N LYS A 67 8.40 6.93 20.40
CA LYS A 67 8.39 7.78 19.21
C LYS A 67 7.32 7.33 18.21
N PHE A 68 7.22 6.03 17.93
CA PHE A 68 6.15 5.49 17.07
C PHE A 68 4.75 5.80 17.62
N ARG A 69 4.55 5.69 18.95
CA ARG A 69 3.29 6.03 19.59
C ARG A 69 2.90 7.49 19.37
N GLU A 70 3.86 8.42 19.52
CA GLU A 70 3.66 9.85 19.27
C GLU A 70 3.24 10.12 17.81
N GLU A 71 3.96 9.52 16.86
CA GLU A 71 3.68 9.68 15.42
C GLU A 71 2.29 9.13 15.02
N ILE A 72 1.87 8.02 15.62
CA ILE A 72 0.52 7.45 15.44
C ILE A 72 -0.54 8.38 16.01
N LEU A 73 -0.35 8.90 17.22
CA LEU A 73 -1.28 9.85 17.85
C LEU A 73 -1.44 11.14 17.04
N LEU A 74 -0.36 11.58 16.38
CA LEU A 74 -0.37 12.74 15.50
C LEU A 74 -0.92 12.43 14.09
N GLY A 75 -1.34 11.18 13.84
CA GLY A 75 -1.91 10.75 12.56
C GLY A 75 -0.92 10.73 11.41
N ARG A 76 0.39 10.78 11.69
CA ARG A 76 1.46 10.76 10.68
C ARG A 76 1.85 9.33 10.29
N LEU A 77 1.62 8.38 11.19
CA LEU A 77 1.77 6.95 10.94
C LEU A 77 0.47 6.22 11.23
N SER A 78 0.18 5.19 10.45
CA SER A 78 -0.85 4.21 10.78
C SER A 78 -0.37 3.28 11.90
N PRO A 79 -1.27 2.80 12.78
CA PRO A 79 -0.94 1.74 13.71
C PRO A 79 -0.55 0.46 12.96
N SER A 80 0.22 -0.40 13.63
CA SER A 80 0.51 -1.74 13.15
C SER A 80 -0.78 -2.56 13.02
N PHE A 81 -0.79 -3.46 12.05
CA PHE A 81 -1.85 -4.46 11.90
C PHE A 81 -1.47 -5.73 12.64
N ASP A 82 -2.49 -6.45 13.11
CA ASP A 82 -2.29 -7.81 13.59
C ASP A 82 -1.80 -8.69 12.43
N PRO A 83 -0.69 -9.43 12.60
CA PRO A 83 -0.13 -10.29 11.55
C PRO A 83 -1.13 -11.25 10.93
N HIS A 84 -2.01 -11.84 11.74
CA HIS A 84 -2.97 -12.85 11.29
C HIS A 84 -4.10 -12.21 10.48
N VAL A 85 -4.61 -11.07 10.94
CA VAL A 85 -5.62 -10.29 10.21
C VAL A 85 -5.07 -9.86 8.84
N LEU A 86 -3.80 -9.49 8.77
CA LEU A 86 -3.20 -9.05 7.54
C LEU A 86 -2.95 -10.22 6.57
N GLU A 87 -2.52 -11.36 7.09
CA GLU A 87 -2.38 -12.59 6.31
C GLU A 87 -3.72 -13.05 5.71
N GLU A 88 -4.81 -12.96 6.47
CA GLU A 88 -6.16 -13.30 5.99
C GLU A 88 -6.63 -12.33 4.88
N LEU A 89 -6.34 -11.03 5.03
CA LEU A 89 -6.83 -10.00 4.10
C LEU A 89 -6.08 -9.98 2.76
N ILE A 90 -4.76 -10.17 2.77
CA ILE A 90 -3.92 -9.97 1.57
C ILE A 90 -2.98 -11.14 1.27
N GLY A 91 -3.08 -12.25 2.00
CA GLY A 91 -2.25 -13.44 1.80
C GLY A 91 -0.86 -13.26 2.38
N HIS A 92 0.18 -13.67 1.64
CA HIS A 92 1.56 -13.55 2.11
C HIS A 92 1.95 -12.08 2.36
N PHE A 93 1.90 -11.67 3.62
CA PHE A 93 2.42 -10.40 4.10
C PHE A 93 3.81 -10.59 4.72
N CYS A 94 4.65 -9.58 4.59
CA CYS A 94 5.88 -9.47 5.36
C CYS A 94 5.53 -8.92 6.75
N THR A 95 5.15 -9.78 7.71
CA THR A 95 4.87 -9.41 9.12
C THR A 95 6.09 -9.43 10.02
#